data_AF-A0A2E7TLB8-F1
#
_entry.id   AF-A0A2E7TLB8-F1
#
_cell.length_a   1.000
_cell.length_b   1.000
_cell.length_c   1.000
_cell.angle_alpha   90.00
_cell.angle_beta   90.00
_cell.angle_gamma   90.00
#
_symmetry.space_group_name_H-M   'P 1'
#
loop_
_entity.id
_entity.type
_entity.pdbx_description
1 polymer ?
#
loop_
_entity_poly.entity_id
_entity_poly.type
_entity_poly.pdbx_seq_one_letter_code
_entity_poly.pdbx_strand_id
1 'polypeptide(L)'
;MSSTESTERKTTRTIEKVVMSFMYLLFGAMFLGVALSGETAGFFVVVPIAALSIGLTKWGIKWQNDRYVRSAKNVDDIEILSEEIKQLKKRIEELENK
;
A
#
# COMPACT_ATOMS: atom_id res chain seq x y z
N MET A 1 -4.30 11.30 19.08
CA MET A 1 -4.93 10.38 18.11
C MET A 1 -3.87 9.56 17.41
N SER A 2 -4.16 8.31 17.05
CA SER A 2 -3.32 7.58 16.09
C SER A 2 -3.53 8.17 14.71
N SER A 3 -2.47 8.66 14.06
CA SER A 3 -2.55 9.19 12.70
C SER A 3 -3.11 8.15 11.73
N THR A 4 -4.06 8.55 10.91
CA THR A 4 -4.65 7.72 9.86
C THR A 4 -3.58 7.32 8.85
N GLU A 5 -2.64 8.22 8.54
CA GLU A 5 -1.46 7.94 7.70
C GLU A 5 -0.66 6.73 8.23
N SER A 6 -0.37 6.71 9.53
CA SER A 6 0.44 5.65 10.15
C SER A 6 -0.25 4.28 10.07
N THR A 7 -1.58 4.25 10.21
CA THR A 7 -2.39 3.04 10.12
C THR A 7 -2.43 2.54 8.68
N GLU A 8 -2.74 3.42 7.73
CA GLU A 8 -2.79 3.10 6.30
C GLU A 8 -1.44 2.61 5.79
N ARG A 9 -0.33 3.23 6.24
CA ARG A 9 1.03 2.79 5.89
C ARG A 9 1.35 1.38 6.39
N LYS A 10 0.83 0.99 7.56
CA LYS A 10 1.01 -0.37 8.09
C LYS A 10 0.14 -1.39 7.34
N THR A 11 -1.10 -1.03 7.05
CA THR A 11 -2.05 -1.87 6.30
C THR A 11 -1.55 -2.14 4.89
N THR A 12 -1.21 -1.08 4.14
CA THR A 12 -0.67 -1.17 2.77
C THR A 12 0.60 -2.01 2.67
N ARG A 13 1.54 -1.86 3.63
CA ARG A 13 2.73 -2.73 3.73
C ARG A 13 2.40 -4.20 4.01
N THR A 14 1.39 -4.45 4.83
CA THR A 14 0.96 -5.82 5.15
C THR A 14 0.36 -6.49 3.94
N ILE A 15 -0.52 -5.78 3.22
CA ILE A 15 -1.12 -6.25 1.97
C ILE A 15 -0.03 -6.52 0.92
N GLU A 16 0.93 -5.61 0.75
CA GLU A 16 2.06 -5.80 -0.16
C GLU A 16 2.81 -7.11 0.14
N LYS A 17 3.13 -7.36 1.42
CA LYS A 17 3.81 -8.60 1.82
C LYS A 17 2.98 -9.84 1.51
N VAL A 18 1.69 -9.83 1.82
CA VAL A 18 0.78 -10.97 1.57
C VAL A 18 0.71 -11.27 0.07
N VAL A 19 0.46 -10.26 -0.76
CA VAL A 19 0.35 -10.44 -2.22
C VAL A 19 1.67 -10.92 -2.81
N MET A 20 2.80 -10.32 -2.42
CA MET A 20 4.11 -10.77 -2.92
C MET A 20 4.46 -12.18 -2.47
N SER A 21 4.14 -12.55 -1.23
CA SER A 21 4.35 -13.92 -0.73
C SER A 21 3.54 -14.94 -1.52
N PHE A 22 2.28 -14.61 -1.83
CA PHE A 22 1.44 -15.43 -2.71
C PHE A 22 2.05 -15.58 -4.10
N MET A 23 2.49 -14.47 -4.72
CA MET A 23 3.13 -14.49 -6.04
C MET A 23 4.37 -15.39 -6.07
N TYR A 24 5.24 -15.28 -5.06
CA TYR A 24 6.44 -16.13 -4.98
C TYR A 24 6.11 -17.60 -4.76
N LEU A 25 5.10 -17.91 -3.94
CA LEU A 25 4.66 -19.27 -3.72
C LEU A 25 4.07 -19.88 -5.00
N LEU A 26 3.23 -19.13 -5.70
CA LEU A 26 2.61 -19.54 -6.96
C LEU A 26 3.67 -19.83 -8.04
N PHE A 27 4.57 -18.88 -8.28
CA PHE A 27 5.63 -19.09 -9.27
C PHE A 27 6.63 -20.15 -8.82
N GLY A 28 6.98 -20.20 -7.53
CA GLY A 28 7.83 -21.27 -6.99
C GLY A 28 7.25 -22.66 -7.21
N ALA A 29 5.95 -22.84 -7.00
CA ALA A 29 5.26 -24.10 -7.30
C ALA A 29 5.28 -24.44 -8.80
N MET A 30 5.07 -23.46 -9.67
CA MET A 30 5.21 -23.65 -11.12
C MET A 30 6.63 -24.05 -11.52
N PHE A 31 7.65 -23.40 -10.96
CA PHE A 31 9.05 -23.75 -11.18
C PHE A 31 9.37 -25.18 -10.75
N LEU A 32 8.87 -25.60 -9.58
CA LEU A 32 9.02 -26.98 -9.11
C LEU A 32 8.31 -27.96 -10.04
N GLY A 33 7.11 -27.64 -10.52
CA GLY A 33 6.39 -28.47 -11.48
C GLY A 33 7.17 -28.71 -12.77
N VAL A 34 7.77 -27.66 -13.34
CA VAL A 34 8.64 -27.78 -14.53
C VAL A 34 9.92 -28.56 -14.22
N ALA A 35 10.53 -28.34 -13.06
CA ALA A 35 11.71 -29.08 -12.65
C ALA A 35 11.45 -30.60 -12.54
N LEU A 36 10.30 -30.97 -11.98
CA LEU A 36 9.90 -32.36 -11.80
C LEU A 36 9.44 -33.04 -13.10
N SER A 37 8.95 -32.28 -14.09
CA SER A 37 8.57 -32.84 -15.39
C SER A 37 9.77 -33.20 -16.29
N GLY A 38 10.97 -32.68 -15.98
CA GLY A 38 12.17 -32.85 -16.80
C GLY A 38 12.16 -32.04 -18.10
N GLU A 39 11.14 -31.21 -18.34
CA GLU A 39 10.98 -30.43 -19.56
C GLU A 39 11.64 -29.05 -19.42
N THR A 40 12.90 -28.96 -19.84
CA THR A 40 13.71 -27.74 -19.71
C THR A 40 13.18 -26.55 -20.51
N ALA A 41 12.42 -26.81 -21.59
CA ALA A 41 11.74 -25.78 -22.38
C ALA A 41 10.72 -24.98 -21.54
N GLY A 42 10.08 -25.62 -20.54
CA GLY A 42 9.10 -24.97 -19.67
C GLY A 42 9.70 -23.81 -18.87
N PHE A 43 11.00 -23.84 -18.55
CA PHE A 43 11.65 -22.73 -17.82
C PHE A 43 11.73 -21.46 -18.67
N PHE A 44 11.89 -21.57 -19.99
CA PHE A 44 11.90 -20.42 -20.89
C PHE A 44 10.54 -19.71 -20.98
N VAL A 45 9.47 -20.37 -20.54
CA VAL A 45 8.13 -19.79 -20.45
C VAL A 45 7.86 -19.26 -19.04
N VAL A 46 8.12 -20.07 -18.01
CA VAL A 46 7.79 -19.71 -16.63
C VAL A 46 8.66 -18.58 -16.10
N VAL A 47 9.97 -18.55 -16.42
CA VAL A 47 10.89 -17.51 -15.91
C VAL A 47 10.49 -16.11 -16.38
N PRO A 48 10.27 -15.83 -17.68
CA PRO A 48 9.93 -14.47 -18.12
C PRO A 48 8.56 -14.04 -17.63
N ILE A 49 7.58 -14.94 -17.60
CA ILE A 49 6.23 -14.64 -17.07
C ILE A 49 6.33 -14.28 -15.59
N ALA A 50 7.06 -15.07 -14.79
CA ALA A 50 7.26 -14.78 -13.37
C ALA A 50 7.91 -13.41 -13.17
N ALA A 51 8.99 -13.12 -13.91
CA ALA A 51 9.71 -11.85 -13.79
C ALA A 51 8.80 -10.65 -14.11
N LEU A 52 8.04 -10.73 -15.22
CA LEU A 52 7.12 -9.68 -15.62
C LEU A 52 5.95 -9.52 -14.64
N SER A 53 5.29 -10.60 -14.28
CA SER A 53 4.13 -10.56 -13.37
C SER A 53 4.52 -10.05 -11.99
N ILE A 54 5.61 -10.55 -11.40
CA ILE A 54 6.07 -10.10 -10.08
C ILE A 54 6.47 -8.61 -10.15
N GLY A 55 7.18 -8.19 -11.19
CA GLY A 55 7.58 -6.81 -11.39
C GLY A 55 6.38 -5.86 -11.51
N LEU A 56 5.41 -6.21 -12.35
CA LEU A 56 4.19 -5.42 -12.56
C LEU A 56 3.32 -5.36 -11.30
N THR A 57 3.15 -6.49 -10.60
CA THR A 57 2.39 -6.52 -9.35
C THR A 57 3.02 -5.62 -8.29
N LYS A 58 4.34 -5.71 -8.10
CA LYS A 58 5.06 -4.84 -7.15
C LYS A 58 4.93 -3.37 -7.52
N TRP A 59 5.05 -3.03 -8.81
CA TRP A 59 4.89 -1.66 -9.29
C TRP A 59 3.46 -1.14 -9.06
N GLY A 60 2.44 -1.93 -9.41
CA GLY A 60 1.04 -1.59 -9.23
C GLY A 60 0.66 -1.38 -7.76
N ILE A 61 1.16 -2.25 -6.86
CA ILE A 61 0.95 -2.10 -5.40
C ILE A 61 1.61 -0.83 -4.89
N LYS A 62 2.87 -0.56 -5.29
CA LYS A 62 3.57 0.67 -4.88
C LYS A 62 2.78 1.91 -5.27
N TRP A 63 2.26 1.95 -6.50
CA TRP A 63 1.47 3.08 -6.99
C TRP A 63 0.16 3.25 -6.22
N GLN A 64 -0.53 2.15 -5.88
CA GLN A 64 -1.74 2.21 -5.07
C GLN A 64 -1.46 2.65 -3.62
N ASN A 65 -0.45 2.07 -2.98
CA ASN A 65 -0.05 2.38 -1.61
C ASN A 65 0.29 3.87 -1.44
N ASP A 66 1.01 4.45 -2.39
CA ASP A 66 1.36 5.87 -2.38
C ASP A 66 0.12 6.78 -2.45
N ARG A 67 -0.94 6.39 -3.17
CA ARG A 67 -2.21 7.13 -3.19
C ARG A 67 -2.94 7.03 -1.86
N TYR A 68 -3.03 5.83 -1.28
CA TYR A 68 -3.72 5.63 0.00
C TYR A 68 -3.06 6.40 1.14
N VAL A 69 -1.73 6.35 1.23
CA VAL A 69 -0.98 7.09 2.26
C VAL A 69 -1.15 8.60 2.09
N ARG A 70 -1.08 9.12 0.85
CA ARG A 70 -1.31 10.56 0.61
C ARG A 70 -2.72 11.00 0.97
N SER A 71 -3.74 10.21 0.64
CA SER A 71 -5.12 10.52 1.03
C SER A 71 -5.29 10.52 2.55
N ALA A 72 -4.70 9.55 3.25
CA ALA A 72 -4.75 9.47 4.70
C ALA A 72 -4.06 10.66 5.37
N LYS A 73 -2.91 11.08 4.85
CA LYS A 73 -2.22 12.30 5.30
C LYS A 73 -3.09 13.54 5.11
N ASN A 74 -3.75 13.69 3.96
CA ASN A 74 -4.64 14.84 3.72
C ASN A 74 -5.81 14.87 4.72
N VAL A 75 -6.33 13.71 5.14
CA VAL A 75 -7.37 13.63 6.17
C VAL A 75 -6.83 14.08 7.52
N ASP A 76 -5.65 13.59 7.92
CA ASP A 76 -4.99 14.00 9.16
C ASP A 76 -4.72 15.53 9.16
N ASP A 77 -4.25 16.09 8.04
CA ASP A 77 -3.97 17.54 7.90
C ASP A 77 -5.26 18.38 8.00
N ILE A 78 -6.38 17.91 7.41
CA ILE A 78 -7.70 18.57 7.52
C ILE A 78 -8.21 18.57 8.95
N GLU A 79 -7.99 17.47 9.69
CA GLU A 79 -8.42 17.36 11.08
C GLU A 79 -7.72 18.39 11.97
N ILE A 80 -6.40 18.56 11.79
CA ILE A 80 -5.61 19.58 12.49
C ILE A 80 -6.15 20.99 12.19
N LEU A 81 -6.36 21.31 10.90
CA LEU A 81 -6.88 22.62 10.50
C LEU A 81 -8.28 22.90 11.06
N SER A 82 -9.14 21.88 11.10
CA SER A 82 -10.49 21.98 11.67
C SER A 82 -10.43 22.32 13.16
N GLU A 83 -9.50 21.70 13.89
CA GLU A 83 -9.30 21.95 15.32
C GLU A 83 -8.75 23.36 15.57
N GLU A 84 -7.79 23.84 14.77
CA GLU A 84 -7.30 25.22 14.82
C GLU A 84 -8.40 26.25 14.54
N ILE A 85 -9.23 26.02 13.52
CA ILE A 85 -10.38 26.88 13.20
C ILE A 85 -11.37 26.93 14.36
N LYS A 86 -11.66 25.79 14.99
CA LYS A 86 -12.56 25.71 16.15
C LYS A 86 -12.02 26.51 17.33
N GLN A 87 -10.71 26.44 17.59
CA GLN A 87 -10.06 27.24 18.64
C GLN A 87 -10.09 28.74 18.31
N LEU A 88 -9.86 29.12 17.06
CA LEU A 88 -9.94 30.51 16.61
C LEU A 88 -11.36 31.07 16.76
N LYS A 89 -12.39 30.32 16.35
CA LYS A 89 -13.80 30.71 16.53
C LYS A 89 -14.14 30.96 17.99
N LYS A 90 -13.72 30.06 18.88
CA LYS A 90 -13.93 30.21 20.32
C LYS A 90 -13.29 31.50 20.86
N ARG A 91 -12.06 31.80 20.45
CA ARG A 91 -11.36 33.02 20.85
C ARG A 91 -12.04 34.30 20.34
N ILE A 92 -12.57 34.26 19.12
CA ILE A 92 -13.33 35.39 18.55
C ILE A 92 -14.62 35.60 19.34
N GLU A 93 -15.36 34.53 19.62
CA GLU A 93 -16.62 34.60 20.37
C GLU A 93 -16.42 35.11 21.82
N GLU A 94 -15.30 34.73 22.46
CA GLU A 94 -14.89 35.27 23.76
C GLU A 94 -14.51 36.77 23.72
N LEU A 95 -14.04 37.26 22.58
CA LEU A 95 -13.72 38.68 22.37
C LEU A 95 -14.96 39.51 22.01
N GLU A 96 -15.90 38.95 21.26
CA GLU A 96 -17.16 39.62 20.87
C GLU A 96 -18.16 39.73 22.03
N ASN A 97 -18.09 38.83 23.02
CA ASN A 97 -18.93 38.87 24.21
C ASN A 97 -18.36 39.73 25.36
N LYS A 98 -17.35 40.57 25.07
CA LYS A 98 -16.77 41.57 25.99
C LYS A 98 -17.18 42.98 25.56
#